data_AF-A0A3B8P0A3-F1
#
_entry.id   AF-A0A3B8P0A3-F1
#
_cell.length_a   1.000
_cell.length_b   1.000
_cell.length_c   1.000
_cell.angle_alpha   90.00
_cell.angle_beta   90.00
_cell.angle_gamma   90.00
#
_symmetry.space_group_name_H-M   'P 1'
#
loop_
_entity.id
_entity.type
_entity.pdbx_description
1 polymer ?
#
loop_
_entity_poly.entity_id
_entity_poly.type
_entity_poly.pdbx_seq_one_letter_code
_entity_poly.pdbx_strand_id
1 'polypeptide(L)' 'MSVQHPIPPLFNADSEILILGSFPSVKSRETGFFYGHPQNRFW' A
#
# COMPACT_ATOMS: atom_id res chain seq x y z
N MET A 1 1.77 10.51 20.19
CA MET A 1 0.77 9.59 19.59
C MET A 1 1.42 8.98 18.35
N SER A 2 1.55 7.66 18.26
CA SER A 2 1.94 7.06 16.98
C SER A 2 0.70 6.98 16.09
N VAL A 3 0.82 7.43 14.84
CA VAL A 3 -0.19 7.18 13.83
C VAL A 3 0.11 5.80 13.27
N GLN A 4 -0.82 4.85 13.43
CA GLN A 4 -0.68 3.52 12.88
C GLN A 4 -1.08 3.52 11.41
N HIS A 5 -0.20 3.04 10.53
CA HIS A 5 -0.52 2.94 9.12
C HIS A 5 -1.59 1.85 8.90
N PRO A 6 -2.68 2.11 8.15
CA PRO A 6 -3.84 1.22 8.11
C PRO A 6 -3.62 -0.07 7.31
N ILE A 7 -2.53 -0.17 6.55
CA ILE A 7 -2.18 -1.32 5.72
C ILE A 7 -0.76 -1.74 6.09
N PRO A 8 -0.50 -3.00 6.46
CA PRO A 8 0.85 -3.46 6.75
C PRO A 8 1.71 -3.42 5.48
N PRO A 9 3.04 -3.21 5.60
CA PRO A 9 3.94 -3.38 4.47
C PRO A 9 3.90 -4.84 3.96
N LEU A 10 4.05 -5.02 2.65
CA LEU A 10 4.13 -6.33 2.01
C LEU A 10 5.53 -6.52 1.44
N PHE A 11 6.28 -7.49 1.98
CA PHE A 11 7.63 -7.82 1.54
C PHE A 11 8.02 -9.22 2.03
N ASN A 12 9.09 -9.77 1.46
CA ASN A 12 9.76 -10.98 1.91
C ASN A 12 11.29 -10.82 1.85
N ALA A 13 12.03 -11.87 2.19
CA ALA A 13 13.50 -11.82 2.21
C ALA A 13 14.14 -11.61 0.82
N ASP A 14 13.42 -11.96 -0.25
CA ASP A 14 13.88 -11.88 -1.63
C ASP A 14 13.46 -10.57 -2.33
N SER A 15 12.89 -9.61 -1.58
CA SER A 15 12.42 -8.34 -2.14
C SER A 15 13.59 -7.42 -2.50
N GLU A 16 13.74 -7.09 -3.79
CA GLU A 16 14.83 -6.23 -4.29
C GLU A 16 14.42 -4.76 -4.48
N ILE A 17 13.11 -4.49 -4.60
CA ILE A 17 12.59 -3.16 -4.93
C ILE A 17 11.63 -2.69 -3.83
N LEU A 18 11.88 -1.48 -3.33
CA LEU A 18 11.00 -0.78 -2.41
C LEU A 18 10.17 0.27 -3.17
N ILE A 19 8.85 0.11 -3.13
CA ILE A 19 7.92 1.09 -3.69
C ILE A 19 7.34 1.93 -2.55
N LEU A 20 7.62 3.23 -2.57
CA LEU A 20 7.14 4.19 -1.57
C LEU A 20 6.01 5.05 -2.15
N GLY A 21 4.79 4.82 -1.68
CA GLY A 21 3.65 5.71 -1.90
C GLY A 21 3.57 6.82 -0.85
N SER A 22 2.69 7.80 -1.08
CA SER A 22 2.40 8.87 -0.11
C SER A 22 1.43 8.40 0.97
N PHE A 23 0.16 8.18 0.61
CA PHE A 23 -0.89 7.72 1.51
C PHE A 23 -1.85 6.75 0.81
N PRO A 24 -2.41 5.76 1.51
CA PRO A 24 -3.39 4.86 0.93
C PRO A 24 -4.68 5.62 0.64
N SER A 25 -5.20 5.46 -0.58
CA SER A 25 -6.50 6.02 -0.97
C SER A 25 -7.63 5.44 -0.11
N VAL A 26 -8.82 6.06 -0.14
CA VAL A 26 -10.04 5.46 0.46
C VAL A 26 -10.23 4.04 -0.06
N LYS A 27 -10.08 3.83 -1.38
CA LYS A 27 -10.27 2.51 -1.98
C LYS A 27 -9.26 1.48 -1.49
N SER A 28 -7.99 1.85 -1.36
CA SER A 28 -6.95 0.98 -0.79
C SER A 28 -7.23 0.59 0.67
N ARG A 29 -7.80 1.51 1.46
CA ARG A 29 -8.20 1.24 2.84
C ARG A 29 -9.41 0.30 2.91
N GLU A 30 -10.40 0.47 2.05
CA GLU A 30 -11.55 -0.44 1.93
C GLU A 30 -11.12 -1.87 1.56
N THR A 31 -10.17 -2.00 0.62
CA THR A 31 -9.71 -3.31 0.13
C THR A 31 -8.61 -3.93 1.00
N GLY A 32 -8.05 -3.19 1.95
CA GLY A 32 -6.92 -3.65 2.77
C GLY A 32 -5.62 -3.87 1.98
N PHE A 33 -5.45 -3.22 0.83
CA PHE A 33 -4.30 -3.42 -0.05
C PHE A 33 -3.89 -2.15 -0.81
N PHE A 34 -2.58 -1.97 -1.00
CA PHE A 34 -2.05 -0.83 -1.75
C PHE A 34 -2.49 -0.87 -3.22
N TYR A 35 -2.70 0.31 -3.82
CA TYR A 35 -3.03 0.45 -5.24
C TYR A 35 -4.33 -0.26 -5.72
N GLY A 36 -5.22 -0.69 -4.81
CA GLY A 36 -6.47 -1.41 -5.13
C GLY A 36 -7.56 -0.64 -5.91
N HIS A 37 -7.29 0.55 -6.44
CA HIS A 37 -8.24 1.27 -7.29
C HIS A 37 -8.06 0.85 -8.76
N PRO A 38 -9.12 0.50 -9.53
CA PRO A 38 -8.98 0.00 -10.90
C PRO A 38 -8.28 0.94 -11.90
N GLN A 39 -8.28 2.25 -11.62
CA GLN A 39 -7.58 3.25 -12.43
C GLN A 39 -6.12 3.50 -11.99
N ASN A 40 -5.64 2.80 -10.95
CA ASN A 40 -4.26 2.92 -10.53
C ASN A 40 -3.36 2.21 -11.56
N ARG A 41 -2.40 2.94 -12.14
CA ARG A 41 -1.50 2.43 -13.20
C ARG A 41 -0.27 1.67 -12.68
N PHE A 42 -0.20 1.44 -11.37
CA PHE A 42 0.86 0.62 -10.80
C PHE A 42 0.68 -0.84 -11.22
N TRP A 43 -0.57 -1.30 -11.27
CA TRP A 43 -0.98 -2.53 -11.94
C TRP A 43 -1.13 -2.28 -13.44
#